data_AF-A0A6G1DCN7-F1
#
_entry.id   AF-A0A6G1DCN7-F1
#
_cell.length_a   1.000
_cell.length_b   1.000
_cell.length_c   1.000
_cell.angle_alpha   90.00
_cell.angle_beta   90.00
_cell.angle_gamma   90.00
#
_symmetry.space_group_name_H-M   'P 1'
#
loop_
_entity.id
_entity.type
_entity.pdbx_description
1 polymer ?
#
loop_
_entity_poly.entity_id
_entity_poly.type
_entity_poly.pdbx_seq_one_letter_code
_entity_poly.pdbx_strand_id
1 'polypeptide(L)'
;MVLHATPSRDSARAASEAEPDLPREGAGEARRRPAAFYSSVFAQIEEVGWERLVSGKGDGGVSCLVFRVLDDQGRNHLLEITLPMNYPACPPSLVADVPFLPELQWSKSSRLKDVICQFQEHLRILQDYWSIMDDIDKVLWVVDPTKPTYAMSHRCIALGDDCYVLLHVDVRKPRSLPECRFLGTDGELDRLIINWRKNRKKWTCRVVHGVFPSNNKLGMQQKCNKYMFCY
;
A
#
# COMPACT_ATOMS: atom_id res chain seq x y z
N MET A 1 -36.95 -34.60 -55.98
CA MET A 1 -37.00 -35.43 -57.20
C MET A 1 -36.10 -34.76 -58.23
N VAL A 2 -34.94 -35.37 -58.56
CA VAL A 2 -34.67 -36.03 -59.87
C VAL A 2 -34.38 -34.95 -60.94
N LEU A 3 -33.22 -34.78 -61.60
CA LEU A 3 -32.06 -35.61 -61.90
C LEU A 3 -30.87 -34.76 -62.39
N HIS A 4 -29.70 -35.40 -62.33
CA HIS A 4 -28.39 -35.14 -62.94
C HIS A 4 -28.34 -34.51 -64.35
N ALA A 5 -27.23 -33.78 -64.61
CA ALA A 5 -26.38 -34.01 -65.79
C ALA A 5 -24.96 -33.43 -65.60
N THR A 6 -23.97 -34.32 -65.48
CA THR A 6 -22.55 -34.14 -65.88
C THR A 6 -22.41 -34.74 -67.31
N PRO A 7 -21.31 -34.60 -68.12
CA PRO A 7 -19.89 -34.37 -67.81
C PRO A 7 -19.24 -33.32 -68.77
N SER A 8 -17.94 -32.97 -68.82
CA SER A 8 -16.71 -33.74 -69.09
C SER A 8 -15.55 -32.72 -69.05
N ARG A 9 -14.55 -32.88 -68.18
CA ARG A 9 -13.23 -33.51 -68.43
C ARG A 9 -12.43 -32.82 -69.55
N ASP A 10 -11.45 -31.98 -69.18
CA ASP A 10 -10.06 -32.33 -69.45
C ASP A 10 -9.03 -31.50 -68.66
N SER A 11 -7.88 -32.13 -68.48
CA SER A 11 -6.87 -31.88 -67.48
C SER A 11 -5.80 -30.91 -67.97
N ALA A 12 -5.27 -30.07 -67.07
CA ALA A 12 -3.89 -29.60 -67.15
C ALA A 12 -3.40 -29.18 -65.77
N ARG A 13 -2.10 -29.32 -65.58
CA ARG A 13 -1.38 -29.58 -64.33
C ARG A 13 -0.54 -28.35 -63.96
N ALA A 14 -0.36 -28.15 -62.66
CA ALA A 14 0.71 -27.40 -61.99
C ALA A 14 0.74 -25.87 -62.12
N ALA A 15 0.48 -25.21 -60.99
CA ALA A 15 1.44 -24.27 -60.40
C ALA A 15 1.11 -24.11 -58.91
N SER A 16 2.08 -24.48 -58.07
CA SER A 16 2.11 -24.18 -56.65
C SER A 16 2.48 -22.71 -56.47
N GLU A 17 1.58 -21.91 -55.94
CA GLU A 17 1.93 -20.59 -55.42
C GLU A 17 1.96 -20.69 -53.89
N ALA A 18 3.19 -20.68 -53.39
CA ALA A 18 3.49 -20.61 -51.98
C ALA A 18 3.17 -19.19 -51.51
N GLU A 19 2.17 -19.10 -50.62
CA GLU A 19 1.97 -17.93 -49.76
C GLU A 19 3.27 -17.66 -48.98
N PRO A 20 3.80 -16.43 -48.98
CA PRO A 20 4.99 -16.11 -48.21
C PRO A 20 4.64 -16.14 -46.72
N ASP A 21 5.22 -17.11 -46.01
CA ASP A 21 5.29 -17.17 -44.56
C ASP A 21 5.79 -15.82 -44.02
N LEU A 22 4.86 -15.04 -43.48
CA LEU A 22 5.18 -13.90 -42.64
C LEU A 22 6.06 -14.40 -41.48
N PRO A 23 7.17 -13.72 -41.15
CA PRO A 23 7.91 -14.07 -39.96
C PRO A 23 6.95 -13.94 -38.78
N ARG A 24 6.69 -15.06 -38.10
CA ARG A 24 6.16 -15.01 -36.73
C ARG A 24 7.11 -14.10 -35.96
N GLU A 25 6.66 -12.89 -35.67
CA GLU A 25 7.33 -11.99 -34.73
C GLU A 25 7.68 -12.84 -33.52
N GLY A 26 8.98 -13.00 -33.27
CA GLY A 26 9.45 -13.68 -32.09
C GLY A 26 8.83 -12.97 -30.90
N ALA A 27 7.89 -13.62 -30.24
CA ALA A 27 7.55 -13.30 -28.87
C ALA A 27 8.88 -13.31 -28.13
N GLY A 28 9.41 -12.12 -27.83
CA GLY A 28 10.76 -11.93 -27.34
C GLY A 28 10.99 -12.93 -26.22
N GLU A 29 11.91 -13.87 -26.44
CA GLU A 29 12.14 -14.96 -25.51
C GLU A 29 12.53 -14.32 -24.18
N ALA A 30 11.63 -14.39 -23.20
CA ALA A 30 11.81 -13.71 -21.93
C ALA A 30 13.16 -14.15 -21.37
N ARG A 31 14.05 -13.18 -21.08
CA ARG A 31 15.39 -13.44 -20.55
C ARG A 31 15.27 -14.33 -19.30
N ARG A 32 15.55 -15.62 -19.47
CA ARG A 32 15.54 -16.60 -18.36
C ARG A 32 16.78 -16.42 -17.52
N ARG A 33 16.60 -16.53 -16.20
CA ARG A 33 17.72 -16.48 -15.26
C ARG A 33 18.44 -17.83 -15.20
N PRO A 34 19.70 -17.88 -14.71
CA PRO A 34 20.42 -19.13 -14.53
C PRO A 34 19.73 -20.05 -13.50
N ALA A 35 19.86 -21.38 -13.64
CA ALA A 35 19.26 -22.33 -12.70
C ALA A 35 19.65 -22.07 -11.23
N ALA A 36 20.92 -21.71 -10.99
CA ALA A 36 21.44 -21.38 -9.66
C ALA A 36 20.71 -20.19 -9.00
N PHE A 37 20.17 -19.26 -9.78
CA PHE A 37 19.36 -18.16 -9.25
C PHE A 37 18.07 -18.71 -8.63
N TYR A 38 17.30 -19.52 -9.36
CA TYR A 38 16.03 -20.04 -8.85
C TYR A 38 16.24 -20.92 -7.62
N SER A 39 17.23 -21.83 -7.65
CA SER A 39 17.55 -22.67 -6.49
C SER A 39 17.91 -21.84 -5.26
N SER A 40 18.67 -20.75 -5.44
CA SER A 40 19.03 -19.82 -4.36
C SER A 40 17.80 -19.10 -3.81
N VAL A 41 16.91 -18.61 -4.68
CA VAL A 41 15.70 -17.90 -4.23
C VAL A 41 14.73 -18.84 -3.52
N PHE A 42 14.51 -20.06 -4.03
CA PHE A 42 13.68 -21.05 -3.34
C PHE A 42 14.23 -21.43 -1.96
N ALA A 43 15.55 -21.61 -1.83
CA ALA A 43 16.17 -21.83 -0.53
C ALA A 43 15.99 -20.63 0.43
N GLN A 44 16.00 -19.40 -0.09
CA GLN A 44 15.72 -18.20 0.71
C GLN A 44 14.25 -18.09 1.11
N ILE A 45 13.31 -18.52 0.26
CA ILE A 45 11.88 -18.59 0.60
C ILE A 45 11.65 -19.61 1.72
N GLU A 46 12.25 -20.79 1.61
CA GLU A 46 12.22 -21.82 2.66
C GLU A 46 12.76 -21.27 4.00
N GLU A 47 13.86 -20.51 3.96
CA GLU A 47 14.45 -19.89 5.14
C GLU A 47 13.53 -18.85 5.81
N VAL A 48 12.73 -18.13 5.01
CA VAL A 48 11.73 -17.18 5.49
C VAL A 48 10.47 -17.87 6.00
N GLY A 49 10.09 -18.99 5.37
CA GLY A 49 8.86 -19.76 5.62
C GLY A 49 7.86 -19.61 4.48
N TRP A 50 7.48 -20.73 3.85
CA TRP A 50 6.51 -20.79 2.76
C TRP A 50 5.11 -20.32 3.20
N GLU A 51 4.75 -20.52 4.45
CA GLU A 51 3.46 -20.09 5.03
C GLU A 51 3.28 -18.58 5.03
N ARG A 52 4.39 -17.83 4.96
CA ARG A 52 4.39 -16.36 4.87
C ARG A 52 4.30 -15.87 3.43
N LEU A 53 4.67 -16.70 2.46
CA LEU A 53 4.56 -16.33 1.04
C LEU A 53 3.09 -16.35 0.61
N VAL A 54 2.57 -15.21 0.21
CA VAL A 54 1.19 -15.05 -0.26
C VAL A 54 1.08 -15.34 -1.76
N SER A 55 2.04 -14.85 -2.55
CA SER A 55 2.08 -15.11 -3.99
C SER A 55 3.48 -14.87 -4.56
N GLY A 56 3.76 -15.52 -5.69
CA GLY A 56 4.94 -15.30 -6.51
C GLY A 56 4.54 -15.12 -7.98
N LYS A 57 5.19 -14.19 -8.68
CA LYS A 57 4.89 -13.83 -10.08
C LYS A 57 6.18 -13.64 -10.90
N GLY A 58 6.01 -13.61 -12.23
CA GLY A 58 7.08 -13.36 -13.18
C GLY A 58 7.92 -14.60 -13.52
N ASP A 59 9.18 -14.39 -13.88
CA ASP A 59 10.09 -15.44 -14.34
C ASP A 59 10.24 -16.55 -13.29
N GLY A 60 9.82 -17.76 -13.64
CA GLY A 60 9.79 -18.92 -12.73
C GLY A 60 8.93 -18.71 -11.47
N GLY A 61 8.03 -17.72 -11.45
CA GLY A 61 7.20 -17.38 -10.28
C GLY A 61 7.95 -16.68 -9.14
N VAL A 62 9.18 -16.20 -9.37
CA VAL A 62 10.04 -15.67 -8.29
C VAL A 62 10.62 -14.28 -8.56
N SER A 63 10.27 -13.63 -9.67
CA SER A 63 10.70 -12.24 -9.93
C SER A 63 10.04 -11.23 -9.01
N CYS A 64 8.81 -11.50 -8.56
CA CYS A 64 8.05 -10.66 -7.66
C CYS A 64 7.38 -11.55 -6.62
N LEU A 65 7.71 -11.35 -5.35
CA LEU A 65 7.27 -12.16 -4.22
C LEU A 65 6.49 -11.28 -3.25
N VAL A 66 5.33 -11.73 -2.81
CA VAL A 66 4.53 -11.03 -1.80
C VAL A 66 4.54 -11.84 -0.51
N PHE A 67 5.11 -11.28 0.55
CA PHE A 67 5.14 -11.88 1.88
C PHE A 67 4.14 -11.21 2.82
N ARG A 68 3.52 -12.01 3.68
CA ARG A 68 2.75 -11.55 4.84
C ARG A 68 3.71 -11.35 6.00
N VAL A 69 3.69 -10.16 6.58
CA VAL A 69 4.49 -9.79 7.75
C VAL A 69 3.54 -9.27 8.82
N LEU A 70 3.62 -9.86 10.02
CA LEU A 70 2.87 -9.40 11.17
C LEU A 70 3.68 -8.37 11.93
N ASP A 71 3.03 -7.31 12.38
CA ASP A 71 3.61 -6.38 13.35
C ASP A 71 3.33 -6.81 14.81
N ASP A 72 3.85 -6.04 15.77
CA ASP A 72 3.74 -6.34 17.20
C ASP A 72 2.29 -6.26 17.75
N GLN A 73 1.35 -5.68 16.99
CA GLN A 73 -0.08 -5.64 17.31
C GLN A 73 -0.88 -6.72 16.56
N GLY A 74 -0.20 -7.60 15.81
CA GLY A 74 -0.84 -8.66 15.03
C GLY A 74 -1.51 -8.16 13.75
N ARG A 75 -1.22 -6.94 13.30
CA ARG A 75 -1.73 -6.44 12.00
C ARG A 75 -0.97 -7.09 10.86
N ASN A 76 -1.70 -7.45 9.82
CA ASN A 76 -1.15 -8.06 8.61
C ASN A 76 -0.68 -6.97 7.64
N HIS A 77 0.61 -6.99 7.32
CA HIS A 77 1.22 -6.16 6.28
C HIS A 77 1.64 -7.05 5.11
N LEU A 78 1.36 -6.59 3.89
CA LEU A 78 1.84 -7.26 2.67
C LEU A 78 3.07 -6.52 2.17
N LEU A 79 4.19 -7.23 2.12
CA LEU A 79 5.45 -6.75 1.56
C LEU A 79 5.68 -7.40 0.21
N GLU A 80 5.60 -6.61 -0.85
CA GLU A 80 6.01 -7.02 -2.19
C GLU A 80 7.51 -6.74 -2.37
N ILE A 81 8.23 -7.75 -2.83
CA ILE A 81 9.67 -7.75 -3.08
C ILE A 81 9.88 -8.11 -4.54
N THR A 82 10.40 -7.17 -5.33
CA THR A 82 10.74 -7.41 -6.74
C THR A 82 12.25 -7.60 -6.88
N LEU A 83 12.64 -8.75 -7.41
CA LEU A 83 14.03 -9.14 -7.61
C LEU A 83 14.52 -8.66 -8.98
N PRO A 84 15.54 -7.77 -9.06
CA PRO A 84 16.10 -7.36 -10.34
C PRO A 84 16.87 -8.50 -11.02
N MET A 85 17.16 -8.38 -12.32
CA MET A 85 17.84 -9.42 -13.10
C MET A 85 19.25 -9.77 -12.59
N ASN A 86 19.91 -8.81 -11.95
CA ASN A 86 21.23 -8.96 -11.37
C ASN A 86 21.20 -9.22 -9.85
N TYR A 87 20.04 -9.60 -9.29
CA TYR A 87 19.96 -10.04 -7.89
C TYR A 87 20.93 -11.21 -7.61
N PRO A 88 21.68 -11.22 -6.49
CA PRO A 88 21.65 -10.27 -5.37
C PRO A 88 22.66 -9.11 -5.49
N ALA A 89 23.31 -8.94 -6.65
CA ALA A 89 24.29 -7.86 -6.84
C ALA A 89 23.66 -6.45 -6.71
N CYS A 90 22.39 -6.31 -7.07
CA CYS A 90 21.57 -5.14 -6.72
C CYS A 90 20.48 -5.51 -5.72
N PRO A 91 20.09 -4.56 -4.84
CA PRO A 91 19.01 -4.76 -3.89
C PRO A 91 17.67 -5.01 -4.59
N PRO A 92 16.77 -5.77 -3.97
CA PRO A 92 15.38 -5.82 -4.41
C PRO A 92 14.68 -4.47 -4.20
N SER A 93 13.63 -4.21 -4.99
CA SER A 93 12.72 -3.10 -4.73
C SER A 93 11.55 -3.56 -3.87
N LEU A 94 11.11 -2.71 -2.95
CA LEU A 94 10.07 -3.01 -1.98
C LEU A 94 8.82 -2.17 -2.26
N VAL A 95 7.65 -2.75 -2.05
CA VAL A 95 6.37 -2.03 -2.02
C VAL A 95 5.54 -2.58 -0.87
N ALA A 96 4.95 -1.69 -0.08
CA ALA A 96 4.04 -2.05 1.00
C ALA A 96 3.11 -0.86 1.29
N ASP A 97 1.93 -1.14 1.86
CA ASP A 97 1.01 -0.12 2.38
C ASP A 97 1.55 0.40 3.73
N VAL A 98 2.57 1.24 3.67
CA VAL A 98 3.16 1.92 4.82
C VAL A 98 3.44 3.37 4.42
N PRO A 99 3.49 4.33 5.37
CA PRO A 99 3.61 5.75 5.00
C PRO A 99 4.93 6.08 4.29
N PHE A 100 5.99 5.33 4.61
CA PHE A 100 7.25 5.31 3.89
C PHE A 100 7.93 3.96 4.09
N LEU A 101 8.77 3.55 3.15
CA LEU A 101 9.54 2.30 3.22
C LEU A 101 10.86 2.50 3.98
N PRO A 102 11.42 1.44 4.59
CA PRO A 102 12.74 1.52 5.20
C PRO A 102 13.83 1.71 4.13
N GLU A 103 14.91 2.38 4.51
CA GLU A 103 16.12 2.39 3.71
C GLU A 103 16.82 1.03 3.85
N LEU A 104 16.66 0.19 2.83
CA LEU A 104 17.15 -1.19 2.85
C LEU A 104 18.68 -1.23 2.89
N GLN A 105 19.23 -1.69 4.00
CA GLN A 105 20.64 -2.02 4.11
C GLN A 105 20.90 -3.33 3.35
N TRP A 106 21.67 -3.24 2.27
CA TRP A 106 21.87 -4.35 1.34
C TRP A 106 23.32 -4.55 0.95
N SER A 107 23.72 -5.82 0.87
CA SER A 107 25.00 -6.28 0.35
C SER A 107 24.80 -7.53 -0.52
N LYS A 108 25.83 -7.94 -1.26
CA LYS A 108 25.75 -9.15 -2.11
C LYS A 108 25.55 -10.45 -1.32
N SER A 109 25.81 -10.44 0.00
CA SER A 109 25.56 -11.57 0.90
C SER A 109 24.18 -11.50 1.56
N SER A 110 23.45 -10.39 1.39
CA SER A 110 22.10 -10.23 1.92
C SER A 110 21.10 -11.15 1.20
N ARG A 111 20.04 -11.51 1.91
CA ARG A 111 19.00 -12.45 1.48
C ARG A 111 17.61 -11.91 1.77
N LEU A 112 16.58 -12.61 1.28
CA LEU A 112 15.18 -12.27 1.54
C LEU A 112 14.88 -12.14 3.04
N LYS A 113 15.46 -12.98 3.89
CA LYS A 113 15.27 -12.91 5.34
C LYS A 113 15.74 -11.58 5.95
N ASP A 114 16.83 -11.01 5.45
CA ASP A 114 17.33 -9.71 5.91
C ASP A 114 16.34 -8.59 5.56
N VAL A 115 15.69 -8.68 4.39
CA VAL A 115 14.62 -7.76 3.98
C VAL A 115 13.43 -7.86 4.94
N ILE A 116 12.99 -9.09 5.26
CA ILE A 116 11.88 -9.33 6.17
C ILE A 116 12.19 -8.79 7.57
N CYS A 117 13.38 -9.07 8.11
CA CYS A 117 13.81 -8.57 9.41
C CYS A 117 13.85 -7.03 9.47
N GLN A 118 14.44 -6.38 8.45
CA GLN A 118 14.49 -4.91 8.38
C GLN A 118 13.09 -4.30 8.24
N PHE A 119 12.21 -4.93 7.46
CA PHE A 119 10.82 -4.49 7.35
C PHE A 119 10.07 -4.65 8.69
N GLN A 120 10.26 -5.76 9.40
CA GLN A 120 9.66 -5.95 10.74
C GLN A 120 10.10 -4.86 11.73
N GLU A 121 11.38 -4.51 11.77
CA GLU A 121 11.87 -3.41 12.61
C GLU A 121 11.26 -2.08 12.21
N HIS A 122 11.12 -1.84 10.91
CA HIS A 122 10.44 -0.66 10.39
C HIS A 122 8.98 -0.57 10.82
N LEU A 123 8.25 -1.70 10.84
CA LEU A 123 6.90 -1.76 11.37
C LEU A 123 6.85 -1.39 12.86
N ARG A 124 7.88 -1.70 13.65
CA ARG A 124 7.97 -1.30 15.08
C ARG A 124 8.04 0.22 15.24
N ILE A 125 8.83 0.88 14.40
CA ILE A 125 8.96 2.35 14.41
C ILE A 125 7.62 3.03 14.12
N LEU A 126 6.80 2.43 13.24
CA LEU A 126 5.50 2.96 12.83
C LEU A 126 4.36 2.70 13.83
N GLN A 127 4.59 1.96 14.92
CA GLN A 127 3.53 1.58 15.85
C GLN A 127 2.85 2.77 16.52
N ASP A 128 3.62 3.76 17.00
CA ASP A 128 3.03 4.96 17.65
C ASP A 128 2.18 5.75 16.66
N TYR A 129 2.62 5.86 15.40
CA TYR A 129 1.84 6.51 14.35
C TYR A 129 0.50 5.81 14.11
N TRP A 130 0.51 4.49 13.89
CA TRP A 130 -0.74 3.78 13.66
C TRP A 130 -1.65 3.78 14.88
N SER A 131 -1.11 3.75 16.10
CA SER A 131 -1.92 3.91 17.32
C SER A 131 -2.67 5.24 17.33
N ILE A 132 -2.02 6.34 16.91
CA ILE A 132 -2.68 7.65 16.80
C ILE A 132 -3.76 7.66 15.73
N MET A 133 -3.49 7.05 14.56
CA MET A 133 -4.47 6.96 13.49
C MET A 133 -5.68 6.11 13.89
N ASP A 134 -5.46 4.98 14.57
CA ASP A 134 -6.51 4.10 15.09
C ASP A 134 -7.38 4.84 16.13
N ASP A 135 -6.77 5.64 17.02
CA ASP A 135 -7.50 6.47 17.98
C ASP A 135 -8.34 7.54 17.26
N ILE A 136 -7.81 8.20 16.23
CA ILE A 136 -8.56 9.16 15.42
C ILE A 136 -9.76 8.48 14.76
N ASP A 137 -9.55 7.35 14.10
CA ASP A 137 -10.58 6.62 13.34
C ASP A 137 -11.68 6.06 14.27
N LYS A 138 -11.32 5.70 15.51
CA LYS A 138 -12.25 5.18 16.51
C LYS A 138 -13.06 6.28 17.20
N VAL A 139 -12.47 7.45 17.43
CA VAL A 139 -13.01 8.50 18.30
C VAL A 139 -13.68 9.63 17.52
N LEU A 140 -13.20 9.94 16.32
CA LEU A 140 -13.65 11.10 15.56
C LEU A 140 -14.59 10.71 14.42
N TRP A 141 -15.39 11.68 13.95
CA TRP A 141 -16.19 11.49 12.74
C TRP A 141 -15.32 11.72 11.51
N VAL A 142 -14.57 10.70 11.12
CA VAL A 142 -13.84 10.67 9.85
C VAL A 142 -14.83 10.50 8.70
N VAL A 143 -14.83 11.46 7.78
CA VAL A 143 -15.66 11.43 6.55
C VAL A 143 -14.88 10.91 5.35
N ASP A 144 -13.56 11.10 5.34
CA ASP A 144 -12.67 10.63 4.29
C ASP A 144 -11.28 10.33 4.87
N PRO A 145 -10.63 9.22 4.49
CA PRO A 145 -11.12 8.14 3.61
C PRO A 145 -12.14 7.22 4.30
N THR A 146 -13.07 6.67 3.53
CA THR A 146 -14.07 5.70 4.04
C THR A 146 -13.46 4.35 4.45
N LYS A 147 -12.33 3.98 3.83
CA LYS A 147 -11.51 2.81 4.17
C LYS A 147 -10.06 3.26 4.24
N PRO A 148 -9.58 3.67 5.41
CA PRO A 148 -8.20 4.08 5.56
C PRO A 148 -7.23 2.94 5.30
N THR A 149 -6.08 3.27 4.72
CA THR A 149 -4.94 2.36 4.55
C THR A 149 -3.84 2.72 5.53
N TYR A 150 -2.88 1.82 5.76
CA TYR A 150 -1.78 2.05 6.70
C TYR A 150 -0.81 3.13 6.22
N ALA A 151 -0.76 3.42 4.92
CA ALA A 151 0.03 4.52 4.35
C ALA A 151 -0.59 5.92 4.51
N MET A 152 -1.90 6.02 4.75
CA MET A 152 -2.61 7.30 4.74
C MET A 152 -2.44 8.10 6.03
N SER A 153 -1.71 9.21 5.97
CA SER A 153 -1.40 10.13 7.08
C SER A 153 -2.43 11.24 7.32
N HIS A 154 -3.50 11.29 6.54
CA HIS A 154 -4.53 12.32 6.66
C HIS A 154 -5.90 11.75 6.95
N ARG A 155 -6.74 12.55 7.60
CA ARG A 155 -8.17 12.30 7.81
C ARG A 155 -8.95 13.59 7.63
N CYS A 156 -10.03 13.54 6.87
CA CYS A 156 -11.04 14.59 6.86
C CYS A 156 -12.04 14.30 7.97
N ILE A 157 -12.20 15.23 8.91
CA ILE A 157 -13.05 15.08 10.09
C ILE A 157 -14.18 16.09 10.02
N ALA A 158 -15.41 15.64 10.21
CA ALA A 158 -16.56 16.52 10.34
C ALA A 158 -16.53 17.27 11.67
N LEU A 159 -16.66 18.60 11.61
CA LEU A 159 -16.74 19.48 12.79
C LEU A 159 -18.19 19.84 13.14
N GLY A 160 -19.10 19.76 12.17
CA GLY A 160 -20.50 20.18 12.29
C GLY A 160 -20.80 21.38 11.40
N ASP A 161 -22.08 21.64 11.16
CA ASP A 161 -22.55 22.80 10.38
C ASP A 161 -21.81 22.96 9.04
N ASP A 162 -21.71 21.85 8.30
CA ASP A 162 -21.00 21.74 7.02
C ASP A 162 -19.53 22.21 7.06
N CYS A 163 -18.91 22.22 8.24
CA CYS A 163 -17.49 22.47 8.45
C CYS A 163 -16.72 21.16 8.66
N TYR A 164 -15.51 21.13 8.12
CA TYR A 164 -14.60 19.99 8.15
C TYR A 164 -13.18 20.45 8.45
N VAL A 165 -12.36 19.55 8.98
CA VAL A 165 -10.91 19.72 9.07
C VAL A 165 -10.21 18.56 8.38
N LEU A 166 -9.38 18.88 7.41
CA LEU A 166 -8.37 17.96 6.90
C LEU A 166 -7.18 18.01 7.84
N LEU A 167 -7.03 16.94 8.61
CA LEU A 167 -5.96 16.71 9.57
C LEU A 167 -4.85 15.92 8.89
N HIS A 168 -3.60 16.35 9.01
CA HIS A 168 -2.43 15.60 8.56
C HIS A 168 -1.49 15.35 9.74
N VAL A 169 -1.23 14.07 10.01
CA VAL A 169 -0.37 13.60 11.10
C VAL A 169 1.05 13.40 10.56
N ASP A 170 2.04 14.00 11.22
CA ASP A 170 3.45 13.72 10.92
C ASP A 170 3.79 12.29 11.37
N VAL A 171 4.07 11.41 10.41
CA VAL A 171 4.37 9.99 10.67
C VAL A 171 5.57 9.80 11.59
N ARG A 172 6.59 10.68 11.49
CA ARG A 172 7.82 10.58 12.29
C ARG A 172 7.66 11.21 13.67
N LYS A 173 6.65 12.07 13.84
CA LYS A 173 6.32 12.75 15.09
C LYS A 173 4.79 12.75 15.30
N PRO A 174 4.17 11.57 15.46
CA PRO A 174 2.71 11.43 15.39
C PRO A 174 1.97 12.13 16.53
N ARG A 175 2.67 12.42 17.63
CA ARG A 175 2.16 13.18 18.78
C ARG A 175 2.43 14.69 18.72
N SER A 176 3.12 15.16 17.69
CA SER A 176 3.32 16.60 17.46
C SER A 176 2.02 17.28 17.02
N LEU A 177 1.99 18.61 17.04
CA LEU A 177 0.82 19.35 16.57
C LEU A 177 0.57 19.01 15.09
N PRO A 178 -0.60 18.44 14.74
CA PRO A 178 -0.88 18.08 13.36
C PRO A 178 -1.12 19.32 12.50
N GLU A 179 -0.92 19.18 11.19
CA GLU A 179 -1.30 20.21 10.25
C GLU A 179 -2.82 20.14 10.02
N CYS A 180 -3.49 21.28 10.10
CA CYS A 180 -4.94 21.37 9.99
C CYS A 180 -5.31 22.35 8.87
N ARG A 181 -6.12 21.87 7.92
CA ARG A 181 -6.77 22.71 6.90
C ARG A 181 -8.29 22.66 7.10
N PHE A 182 -8.86 23.81 7.42
CA PHE A 182 -10.30 23.95 7.64
C PHE A 182 -11.03 24.17 6.31
N LEU A 183 -12.21 23.58 6.18
CA LEU A 183 -13.08 23.62 5.00
C LEU A 183 -14.52 23.87 5.48
N GLY A 184 -15.30 24.71 4.80
CA GLY A 184 -16.69 25.00 5.18
C GLY A 184 -17.17 26.35 4.66
N THR A 185 -18.39 26.75 5.05
CA THR A 185 -18.98 28.06 4.73
C THR A 185 -18.62 29.15 5.75
N ASP A 186 -18.67 30.40 5.32
CA ASP A 186 -18.15 31.55 6.08
C ASP A 186 -18.93 31.83 7.39
N GLY A 187 -18.27 32.42 8.38
CA GLY A 187 -18.82 32.77 9.70
C GLY A 187 -18.51 31.75 10.81
N GLU A 188 -18.98 30.51 10.68
CA GLU A 188 -18.71 29.45 11.68
C GLU A 188 -17.31 28.88 11.56
N LEU A 189 -16.82 28.76 10.32
CA LEU A 189 -15.46 28.37 10.01
C LEU A 189 -14.43 29.33 10.63
N ASP A 190 -14.69 30.64 10.57
CA ASP A 190 -13.80 31.66 11.15
C ASP A 190 -13.69 31.51 12.66
N ARG A 191 -14.82 31.26 13.35
CA ARG A 191 -14.85 30.99 14.79
C ARG A 191 -13.98 29.79 15.14
N LEU A 192 -14.08 28.70 14.37
CA LEU A 192 -13.26 27.51 14.56
C LEU A 192 -11.77 27.81 14.33
N ILE A 193 -11.42 28.51 13.24
CA ILE A 193 -10.03 28.88 12.92
C ILE A 193 -9.42 29.76 14.02
N ILE A 194 -10.14 30.77 14.51
CA ILE A 194 -9.69 31.65 15.59
C ILE A 194 -9.44 30.84 16.87
N ASN A 195 -10.38 29.95 17.21
CA ASN A 195 -10.28 29.11 18.40
C ASN A 195 -9.07 28.15 18.30
N TRP A 196 -8.82 27.56 17.13
CA TRP A 196 -7.65 26.72 16.88
C TRP A 196 -6.34 27.50 17.03
N ARG A 197 -6.24 28.67 16.41
CA ARG A 197 -5.04 29.53 16.48
C ARG A 197 -4.70 29.93 17.92
N LYS A 198 -5.72 30.20 18.74
CA LYS A 198 -5.56 30.52 20.17
C LYS A 198 -5.01 29.34 20.97
N ASN A 199 -5.48 28.13 20.68
CA ASN A 199 -5.23 26.96 21.53
C ASN A 199 -4.11 26.04 21.05
N ARG A 200 -3.68 26.10 19.79
CA ARG A 200 -2.63 25.22 19.25
C ARG A 200 -1.31 25.26 20.03
N LYS A 201 -0.99 26.39 20.68
CA LYS A 201 0.21 26.54 21.52
C LYS A 201 0.13 25.76 22.83
N LYS A 202 -1.08 25.36 23.26
CA LYS A 202 -1.31 24.53 24.45
C LYS A 202 -1.14 23.03 24.16
N TRP A 203 -0.85 22.64 22.91
CA TRP A 203 -0.65 21.24 22.55
C TRP A 203 0.56 20.65 23.28
N THR A 204 0.40 19.46 23.87
CA THR A 204 1.49 18.75 24.56
C THR A 204 1.66 17.35 23.99
N CYS A 205 2.88 16.96 23.66
CA CYS A 205 3.19 15.64 23.08
C CYS A 205 2.97 14.46 24.06
N ARG A 206 2.56 14.73 25.31
CA ARG A 206 2.43 13.73 26.39
C ARG A 206 1.01 13.22 26.62
N VAL A 207 -0.01 13.77 25.98
CA VAL A 207 -1.40 13.41 26.29
C VAL A 207 -2.19 13.07 25.03
N VAL A 208 -2.36 11.76 24.81
CA VAL A 208 -3.51 11.22 24.05
C VAL A 208 -4.42 10.41 25.00
N HIS A 209 -3.92 10.06 26.19
CA HIS A 209 -4.74 9.45 27.24
C HIS A 209 -5.56 10.53 27.97
N GLY A 210 -6.67 10.90 27.35
CA GLY A 210 -7.57 11.96 27.78
C GLY A 210 -9.05 11.72 27.45
N VAL A 211 -9.57 10.55 27.84
CA VAL A 211 -10.96 10.33 28.33
C VAL A 211 -12.13 10.62 27.35
N PHE A 212 -12.65 9.57 26.70
CA PHE A 212 -14.01 9.57 26.15
C PHE A 212 -14.85 8.34 26.57
N PRO A 213 -15.43 8.32 27.78
CA PRO A 213 -16.55 7.44 28.08
C PRO A 213 -17.84 8.14 27.63
N SER A 214 -18.42 7.72 26.49
CA SER A 214 -19.84 7.96 26.13
C SER A 214 -20.17 7.35 24.76
N ASN A 215 -21.25 6.57 24.69
CA ASN A 215 -21.74 5.84 23.51
C ASN A 215 -22.55 6.71 22.52
N ASN A 216 -22.29 8.02 22.39
CA ASN A 216 -23.10 8.89 21.52
C ASN A 216 -22.26 9.81 20.63
N LYS A 217 -22.33 9.61 19.29
CA LYS A 217 -21.49 10.28 18.28
C LYS A 217 -21.67 11.81 18.26
N LEU A 218 -22.87 12.31 18.55
CA LEU A 218 -23.15 13.75 18.63
C LEU A 218 -22.40 14.44 19.80
N GLY A 219 -22.16 13.72 20.90
CA GLY A 219 -21.40 14.22 22.05
C GLY A 219 -19.89 14.24 21.84
N MET A 220 -19.37 13.42 20.91
CA MET A 220 -17.95 13.44 20.52
C MET A 220 -17.62 14.67 19.69
N GLN A 221 -18.57 15.19 18.92
CA GLN A 221 -18.43 16.42 18.12
C GLN A 221 -18.31 17.68 18.98
N GLN A 222 -19.14 17.80 20.03
CA GLN A 222 -19.01 18.83 21.06
C GLN A 222 -17.70 18.71 21.85
N LYS A 223 -17.19 17.49 22.04
CA LYS A 223 -15.92 17.26 22.73
C LYS A 223 -14.71 17.44 21.82
N CYS A 224 -14.76 17.11 20.54
CA CYS A 224 -13.68 17.45 19.60
C CYS A 224 -13.56 18.99 19.49
N ASN A 225 -14.70 19.69 19.50
CA ASN A 225 -14.80 21.14 19.71
C ASN A 225 -14.26 21.62 21.08
N LYS A 226 -14.09 20.72 22.06
CA LYS A 226 -13.60 21.01 23.44
C LYS A 226 -12.13 20.62 23.66
N TYR A 227 -11.61 19.60 22.96
CA TYR A 227 -10.26 19.04 23.16
C TYR A 227 -9.27 19.41 22.05
N MET A 228 -9.72 19.57 20.79
CA MET A 228 -8.88 20.19 19.75
C MET A 228 -8.80 21.72 19.93
N PHE A 229 -9.71 22.28 20.75
CA PHE A 229 -9.86 23.71 21.00
C PHE A 229 -10.01 24.04 22.49
N CYS A 230 -9.12 23.52 23.34
CA CYS A 230 -9.17 23.63 24.81
C CYS A 230 -9.58 25.03 25.32
N TYR A 231 -10.57 25.08 26.22
CA TYR A 231 -10.75 26.22 27.13
C TYR A 231 -9.47 26.45 27.97
#